data_AF-A0A665VI58-F1
#
_entry.id   AF-A0A665VI58-F1
#
_cell.length_a   1.000
_cell.length_b   1.000
_cell.length_c   1.000
_cell.angle_alpha   90.00
_cell.angle_beta   90.00
_cell.angle_gamma   90.00
#
_symmetry.space_group_name_H-M   'P 1'
#
loop_
_entity.id
_entity.type
_entity.pdbx_description
1 polymer ?
#
loop_
_entity_poly.entity_id
_entity_poly.type
_entity_poly.pdbx_seq_one_letter_code
_entity_poly.pdbx_strand_id
1 'polypeptide(L)'
;MLSTVCGRLVGSLRVPGAFTKATVAMTEALAKIADVEIDPDGTFKYILVRVKVKDGDVHKDIVRGTKSAEYHNHIFEKVSPAMEALGMECKCLGGGKIEHKSQEKKLRVFGESTAFGKADHSVSVVKLKTAYSDYEITWSDDKK
;
A
#
# COMPACT_ATOMS: atom_id res chain seq x y z
N MET A 1 69.91 -15.35 20.88
CA MET A 1 70.60 -14.93 19.65
C MET A 1 69.73 -15.30 18.46
N LEU A 2 69.43 -14.29 17.62
CA LEU A 2 68.85 -14.32 16.26
C LEU A 2 67.45 -14.95 16.11
N SER A 3 66.36 -14.17 15.95
CA SER A 3 65.97 -13.35 14.78
C SER A 3 65.77 -14.15 13.50
N THR A 4 64.54 -14.23 12.97
CA THR A 4 64.12 -13.49 11.75
C THR A 4 62.70 -13.89 11.29
N VAL A 5 62.00 -12.85 10.83
CA VAL A 5 60.65 -12.64 10.30
C VAL A 5 60.28 -13.45 9.03
N CYS A 6 58.96 -13.57 8.77
CA CYS A 6 58.24 -13.36 7.48
C CYS A 6 57.14 -14.44 7.30
N GLY A 7 55.87 -14.21 6.96
CA GLY A 7 55.05 -13.05 6.61
C GLY A 7 53.76 -13.56 5.91
N ARG A 8 52.66 -12.79 6.02
CA ARG A 8 51.42 -12.79 5.19
C ARG A 8 50.53 -14.07 5.27
N LEU A 9 49.21 -14.04 5.10
CA LEU A 9 48.31 -13.16 4.36
C LEU A 9 46.89 -13.21 4.96
N VAL A 10 46.19 -12.08 4.91
CA VAL A 10 44.75 -11.94 5.19
C VAL A 10 43.91 -12.75 4.19
N GLY A 11 42.93 -13.50 4.69
CA GLY A 11 41.93 -14.21 3.89
C GLY A 11 40.53 -13.77 4.30
N SER A 12 40.12 -12.59 3.82
CA SER A 12 38.77 -12.05 3.94
C SER A 12 37.77 -12.99 3.26
N LEU A 13 36.83 -13.55 4.05
CA LEU A 13 35.72 -14.32 3.50
C LEU A 13 34.75 -13.35 2.82
N ARG A 14 34.72 -13.40 1.48
CA ARG A 14 33.79 -12.66 0.64
C ARG A 14 32.36 -13.08 0.94
N VAL A 15 31.54 -12.13 1.38
CA VAL A 15 30.08 -12.23 1.29
C VAL A 15 29.68 -11.91 -0.16
N PRO A 16 29.00 -12.80 -0.90
CA PRO A 16 28.42 -12.42 -2.19
C PRO A 16 27.13 -11.62 -1.95
N GLY A 17 27.28 -10.32 -1.71
CA GLY A 17 26.18 -9.35 -1.69
C GLY A 17 25.91 -8.81 -3.09
N ALA A 18 25.18 -9.58 -3.91
CA ALA A 18 24.70 -9.12 -5.21
C ALA A 18 23.21 -9.45 -5.38
N PHE A 19 22.38 -9.04 -4.40
CA PHE A 19 20.92 -9.12 -4.45
C PHE A 19 20.27 -7.99 -3.64
N THR A 20 20.75 -6.74 -3.71
CA THR A 20 20.24 -5.72 -2.77
C THR A 20 20.05 -4.30 -3.28
N LYS A 21 20.58 -3.87 -4.43
CA LYS A 21 20.44 -2.43 -4.78
C LYS A 21 19.13 -2.08 -5.49
N ALA A 22 18.70 -2.90 -6.46
CA ALA A 22 17.45 -2.69 -7.17
C ALA A 22 16.23 -3.00 -6.29
N THR A 23 16.26 -4.12 -5.55
CA THR A 23 15.17 -4.52 -4.65
C THR A 23 14.94 -3.49 -3.54
N VAL A 24 16.01 -2.93 -2.94
CA VAL A 24 15.88 -1.90 -1.90
C VAL A 24 15.31 -0.59 -2.47
N ALA A 25 15.80 -0.11 -3.62
CA ALA A 25 15.28 1.11 -4.24
C ALA A 25 13.80 0.99 -4.66
N MET A 26 13.38 -0.19 -5.14
CA MET A 26 11.99 -0.46 -5.48
C MET A 26 11.08 -0.54 -4.24
N THR A 27 11.56 -1.15 -3.15
CA THR A 27 10.85 -1.14 -1.86
C THR A 27 10.74 0.26 -1.27
N GLU A 28 11.79 1.09 -1.37
CA GLU A 28 11.74 2.50 -0.92
C GLU A 28 10.71 3.32 -1.70
N ALA A 29 10.57 3.09 -3.02
CA ALA A 29 9.56 3.77 -3.83
C ALA A 29 8.14 3.39 -3.40
N LEU A 30 7.88 2.09 -3.15
CA LEU A 30 6.59 1.62 -2.62
C LEU A 30 6.33 2.12 -1.19
N ALA A 31 7.38 2.32 -0.38
CA ALA A 31 7.27 2.83 0.98
C ALA A 31 6.84 4.30 1.02
N LYS A 32 7.19 5.10 0.01
CA LYS A 32 6.77 6.52 -0.10
C LYS A 32 5.26 6.67 -0.34
N ILE A 33 4.61 5.64 -0.87
CA ILE A 33 3.17 5.67 -1.12
C ILE A 33 2.43 5.36 0.18
N ALA A 34 1.55 6.26 0.61
CA ALA A 34 0.71 6.03 1.78
C ALA A 34 -0.16 4.76 1.60
N ASP A 35 -0.17 3.88 2.61
CA ASP A 35 -1.03 2.68 2.60
C ASP A 35 -2.52 3.02 2.54
N VAL A 36 -2.91 4.12 3.18
CA VAL A 36 -4.29 4.58 3.29
C VAL A 36 -4.32 6.08 3.06
N GLU A 37 -5.23 6.52 2.19
CA GLU A 37 -5.54 7.94 2.01
C GLU A 37 -7.05 8.03 1.82
N ILE A 38 -7.72 8.56 2.84
CA ILE A 38 -9.18 8.71 2.90
C ILE A 38 -9.56 10.10 3.41
N ASP A 39 -10.73 10.59 3.02
CA ASP A 39 -11.29 11.83 3.57
C ASP A 39 -11.47 11.73 5.09
N PRO A 40 -11.26 12.82 5.86
CA PRO A 40 -11.19 12.81 7.31
C PRO A 40 -12.54 12.60 8.01
N ASP A 41 -13.66 12.72 7.31
CA ASP A 41 -14.99 12.44 7.82
C ASP A 41 -15.96 12.09 6.67
N GLY A 42 -17.17 11.63 7.01
CA GLY A 42 -18.32 11.38 6.14
C GLY A 42 -18.29 10.05 5.40
N THR A 43 -19.26 9.86 4.50
CA THR A 43 -19.45 8.59 3.78
C THR A 43 -19.08 8.76 2.31
N PHE A 44 -18.14 7.95 1.84
CA PHE A 44 -17.58 8.07 0.50
C PHE A 44 -17.20 6.72 -0.10
N LYS A 45 -16.98 6.71 -1.41
CA LYS A 45 -16.55 5.52 -2.14
C LYS A 45 -15.05 5.31 -1.95
N TYR A 46 -14.63 4.06 -1.92
CA TYR A 46 -13.22 3.70 -1.83
C TYR A 46 -12.89 2.55 -2.78
N ILE A 47 -11.63 2.48 -3.19
CA ILE A 47 -11.06 1.39 -3.99
C ILE A 47 -9.86 0.79 -3.27
N LEU A 48 -9.71 -0.53 -3.43
CA LEU A 48 -8.50 -1.26 -3.07
C LEU A 48 -7.67 -1.43 -4.32
N VAL A 49 -6.46 -0.90 -4.31
CA VAL A 49 -5.58 -0.89 -5.49
C VAL A 49 -4.27 -1.58 -5.13
N ARG A 50 -3.85 -2.53 -5.96
CA ARG A 50 -2.53 -3.13 -5.89
C ARG A 50 -1.58 -2.33 -6.75
N VAL A 51 -0.59 -1.71 -6.13
CA VAL A 51 0.50 -1.02 -6.82
C VAL A 51 1.70 -1.95 -6.89
N LYS A 52 2.20 -2.21 -8.08
CA LYS A 52 3.41 -3.01 -8.33
C LYS A 52 4.42 -2.19 -9.10
N VAL A 53 5.70 -2.52 -8.96
CA VAL A 53 6.75 -1.90 -9.78
C VAL A 53 6.76 -2.58 -11.15
N LYS A 54 6.94 -1.81 -12.25
CA LYS A 54 6.92 -2.34 -13.62
C LYS A 54 7.90 -3.50 -13.87
N ASP A 55 9.08 -3.42 -13.25
CA ASP A 55 10.17 -4.41 -13.36
C ASP A 55 10.31 -5.31 -12.12
N GLY A 56 9.27 -5.43 -11.29
CA GLY A 56 9.35 -6.17 -10.02
C GLY A 56 8.14 -7.03 -9.71
N ASP A 57 8.37 -8.09 -8.94
CA ASP A 57 7.30 -8.92 -8.36
C ASP A 57 6.72 -8.31 -7.06
N VAL A 58 7.41 -7.30 -6.52
CA VAL A 58 7.02 -6.61 -5.29
C VAL A 58 5.81 -5.72 -5.56
N HIS A 59 4.76 -5.94 -4.77
CA HIS A 59 3.53 -5.16 -4.82
C HIS A 59 3.11 -4.71 -3.43
N LYS A 60 2.29 -3.67 -3.40
CA LYS A 60 1.71 -3.08 -2.20
C LYS A 60 0.25 -2.78 -2.45
N ASP A 61 -0.60 -3.26 -1.55
CA ASP A 61 -2.02 -2.93 -1.58
C ASP A 61 -2.26 -1.62 -0.82
N ILE A 62 -2.95 -0.68 -1.47
CA ILE A 62 -3.28 0.64 -0.94
C ILE A 62 -4.78 0.87 -0.97
N VAL A 63 -5.28 1.61 0.02
CA VAL A 63 -6.66 2.03 0.14
C VAL A 63 -6.76 3.51 -0.23
N ARG A 64 -7.66 3.82 -1.17
CA ARG A 64 -7.92 5.18 -1.62
C ARG A 64 -9.42 5.47 -1.59
N GLY A 65 -9.82 6.55 -0.93
CA GLY A 65 -11.23 6.94 -0.83
C GLY A 65 -11.38 8.45 -0.72
N THR A 66 -12.37 9.02 -1.42
CA THR A 66 -12.63 10.46 -1.31
C THR A 66 -14.09 10.80 -1.53
N LYS A 67 -14.58 11.80 -0.79
CA LYS A 67 -15.92 12.38 -0.93
C LYS A 67 -16.15 13.04 -2.29
N SER A 68 -15.10 13.61 -2.87
CA SER A 68 -15.21 14.32 -4.16
C SER A 68 -15.41 13.37 -5.34
N ALA A 69 -15.21 12.06 -5.16
CA ALA A 69 -15.39 11.08 -6.22
C ALA A 69 -16.83 10.55 -6.24
N GLU A 70 -17.56 10.90 -7.30
CA GLU A 70 -18.90 10.37 -7.53
C GLU A 70 -18.89 8.87 -7.86
N TYR A 71 -17.81 8.36 -8.49
CA TYR A 71 -17.66 6.94 -8.82
C TYR A 71 -16.28 6.41 -8.44
N HIS A 72 -16.17 5.09 -8.28
CA HIS A 72 -14.90 4.41 -8.04
C HIS A 72 -13.87 4.68 -9.15
N ASN A 73 -14.34 4.80 -10.39
CA ASN A 73 -13.49 5.10 -11.55
C ASN A 73 -12.75 6.42 -11.38
N HIS A 74 -13.43 7.47 -10.88
CA HIS A 74 -12.79 8.78 -10.68
C HIS A 74 -11.65 8.73 -9.66
N ILE A 75 -11.73 7.82 -8.68
CA ILE A 75 -10.63 7.60 -7.72
C ILE A 75 -9.47 6.92 -8.44
N PHE A 76 -9.75 5.88 -9.22
CA PHE A 76 -8.73 5.15 -9.95
C PHE A 76 -8.03 6.00 -11.02
N GLU A 77 -8.78 6.83 -11.76
CA GLU A 77 -8.25 7.75 -12.78
C GLU A 77 -7.36 8.85 -12.19
N LYS A 78 -7.53 9.18 -10.90
CA LYS A 78 -6.61 10.09 -10.20
C LYS A 78 -5.36 9.37 -9.72
N VAL A 79 -5.51 8.14 -9.24
CA VAL A 79 -4.42 7.35 -8.64
C VAL A 79 -3.50 6.77 -9.72
N SER A 80 -4.04 6.30 -10.85
CA SER A 80 -3.27 5.68 -11.93
C SER A 80 -2.15 6.55 -12.46
N PRO A 81 -2.40 7.78 -12.96
CA PRO A 81 -1.34 8.61 -13.49
C PRO A 81 -0.29 8.99 -12.43
N ALA A 82 -0.69 9.14 -11.16
CA ALA A 82 0.24 9.41 -10.06
C ALA A 82 1.19 8.22 -9.81
N MET A 83 0.67 6.99 -9.88
CA MET A 83 1.49 5.78 -9.74
C MET A 83 2.37 5.54 -10.99
N GLU A 84 1.83 5.78 -12.18
CA GLU A 84 2.56 5.64 -13.44
C GLU A 84 3.70 6.65 -13.57
N ALA A 85 3.52 7.88 -13.08
CA ALA A 85 4.57 8.89 -13.01
C ALA A 85 5.74 8.47 -12.10
N LEU A 86 5.47 7.60 -11.11
CA LEU A 86 6.49 6.99 -10.25
C LEU A 86 7.10 5.71 -10.85
N GLY A 87 6.72 5.34 -12.08
CA GLY A 87 7.20 4.13 -12.75
C GLY A 87 6.52 2.84 -12.24
N MET A 88 5.34 2.95 -11.63
CA MET A 88 4.60 1.83 -11.08
C MET A 88 3.35 1.52 -11.89
N GLU A 89 2.83 0.31 -11.74
CA GLU A 89 1.54 -0.12 -12.27
C GLU A 89 0.55 -0.28 -11.13
N CYS A 90 -0.67 0.22 -11.32
CA CYS A 90 -1.76 0.05 -10.38
C CYS A 90 -2.85 -0.84 -10.97
N LYS A 91 -3.35 -1.77 -10.17
CA LYS A 91 -4.46 -2.66 -10.51
C LYS A 91 -5.57 -2.51 -9.48
N CYS A 92 -6.76 -2.14 -9.93
CA CYS A 92 -7.93 -2.13 -9.05
C CYS A 92 -8.32 -3.57 -8.70
N LEU A 93 -8.32 -3.92 -7.41
CA LEU A 93 -8.76 -5.22 -6.90
C LEU A 93 -10.25 -5.24 -6.55
N GLY A 94 -10.89 -4.06 -6.53
CA GLY A 94 -12.31 -3.89 -6.21
C GLY A 94 -12.55 -2.58 -5.48
N GLY A 95 -13.80 -2.36 -5.06
CA GLY A 95 -14.12 -1.23 -4.19
C GLY A 95 -15.32 -1.47 -3.29
N GLY A 96 -15.71 -0.40 -2.60
CA GLY A 96 -16.87 -0.35 -1.71
C GLY A 96 -17.12 1.07 -1.23
N LYS A 97 -17.67 1.20 -0.03
CA LYS A 97 -17.89 2.46 0.68
C LYS A 97 -17.21 2.43 2.04
N ILE A 98 -16.73 3.60 2.46
CA ILE A 98 -16.23 3.84 3.81
C ILE A 98 -17.11 4.93 4.42
N GLU A 99 -17.64 4.65 5.60
CA GLU A 99 -18.21 5.66 6.48
C GLU A 99 -17.17 6.00 7.54
N HIS A 100 -16.67 7.22 7.49
CA HIS A 100 -15.67 7.74 8.42
C HIS A 100 -16.34 8.74 9.37
N LYS A 101 -16.50 8.35 10.63
CA LYS A 101 -17.01 9.22 11.68
C LYS A 101 -15.87 9.63 12.61
N SER A 102 -15.18 10.72 12.24
CA SER A 102 -14.06 11.25 13.02
C SER A 102 -14.42 11.57 14.47
N GLN A 103 -15.62 12.14 14.69
CA GLN A 103 -16.10 12.48 16.04
C GLN A 103 -16.29 11.26 16.94
N GLU A 104 -16.78 10.14 16.38
CA GLU A 104 -16.98 8.89 17.11
C GLU A 104 -15.74 7.99 17.09
N LYS A 105 -14.68 8.39 16.38
CA LYS A 105 -13.53 7.55 16.02
C LYS A 105 -13.95 6.19 15.44
N LYS A 106 -14.95 6.19 14.54
CA LYS A 106 -15.48 4.97 13.92
C LYS A 106 -15.26 4.98 12.41
N LEU A 107 -14.84 3.84 11.88
CA LEU A 107 -14.71 3.58 10.45
C LEU A 107 -15.47 2.31 10.10
N ARG A 108 -16.42 2.41 9.17
CA ARG A 108 -17.18 1.25 8.69
C ARG A 108 -16.96 1.06 7.20
N VAL A 109 -16.47 -0.11 6.82
CA VAL A 109 -16.22 -0.50 5.43
C VAL A 109 -17.33 -1.44 4.96
N PHE A 110 -18.03 -1.13 3.88
CA PHE A 110 -19.18 -1.93 3.43
C PHE A 110 -19.50 -1.73 1.94
N GLY A 111 -20.41 -2.55 1.40
CA GLY A 111 -20.85 -2.50 0.01
C GLY A 111 -19.78 -2.87 -1.02
N GLU A 112 -20.08 -2.67 -2.29
CA GLU A 112 -19.20 -3.06 -3.41
C GLU A 112 -19.10 -1.96 -4.47
N SER A 113 -18.10 -2.07 -5.35
CA SER A 113 -18.04 -1.23 -6.55
C SER A 113 -18.84 -1.84 -7.68
N THR A 114 -19.69 -1.03 -8.32
CA THR A 114 -20.42 -1.43 -9.54
C THR A 114 -19.48 -1.64 -10.73
N ALA A 115 -18.36 -0.92 -10.79
CA ALA A 115 -17.41 -0.99 -11.90
C ALA A 115 -16.34 -2.08 -11.69
N PHE A 116 -15.84 -2.24 -10.46
CA PHE A 116 -14.71 -3.11 -10.15
C PHE A 116 -15.09 -4.35 -9.31
N GLY A 117 -16.35 -4.47 -8.92
CA GLY A 117 -16.79 -5.50 -7.99
C GLY A 117 -16.40 -5.21 -6.54
N LYS A 118 -16.59 -6.21 -5.69
CA LYS A 118 -16.34 -6.13 -4.26
C LYS A 118 -14.85 -6.28 -3.95
N ALA A 119 -14.31 -5.32 -3.19
CA ALA A 119 -12.95 -5.42 -2.67
C ALA A 119 -12.84 -6.42 -1.52
N ASP A 120 -11.61 -6.86 -1.23
CA ASP A 120 -11.32 -7.53 0.04
C ASP A 120 -11.38 -6.50 1.19
N HIS A 121 -12.53 -6.43 1.86
CA HIS A 121 -12.75 -5.52 2.97
C HIS A 121 -11.84 -5.86 4.17
N SER A 122 -11.48 -7.13 4.36
CA SER A 122 -10.59 -7.54 5.44
C SER A 122 -9.20 -6.92 5.27
N VAL A 123 -8.62 -7.00 4.06
CA VAL A 123 -7.35 -6.34 3.73
C VAL A 123 -7.46 -4.83 3.91
N SER A 124 -8.57 -4.23 3.46
CA SER A 124 -8.81 -2.80 3.60
C SER A 124 -8.85 -2.37 5.08
N VAL A 125 -9.53 -3.13 5.93
CA VAL A 125 -9.62 -2.87 7.38
C VAL A 125 -8.28 -3.02 8.07
N VAL A 126 -7.46 -4.02 7.72
CA VAL A 126 -6.12 -4.17 8.31
C VAL A 126 -5.26 -2.94 8.03
N LYS A 127 -5.31 -2.43 6.80
CA LYS A 127 -4.59 -1.20 6.40
C LYS A 127 -5.12 0.01 7.15
N LEU A 128 -6.45 0.17 7.22
CA LEU A 128 -7.09 1.23 7.98
C LEU A 128 -6.73 1.16 9.47
N LYS A 129 -6.68 -0.02 10.09
CA LYS A 129 -6.30 -0.19 11.50
C LYS A 129 -4.86 0.19 11.77
N THR A 130 -4.00 0.00 10.79
CA THR A 130 -2.59 0.42 10.86
C THR A 130 -2.46 1.95 10.82
N ALA A 131 -3.30 2.63 10.03
CA ALA A 131 -3.30 4.09 9.90
C ALA A 131 -4.11 4.81 11.00
N TYR A 132 -5.18 4.18 11.49
CA TYR A 132 -6.12 4.69 12.49
C TYR A 132 -6.21 3.70 13.65
N SER A 133 -5.10 3.54 14.38
CA SER A 133 -5.00 2.63 15.53
C SER A 133 -6.01 2.90 16.64
N ASP A 134 -6.39 4.16 16.79
CA ASP A 134 -7.30 4.65 17.84
C ASP A 134 -8.78 4.61 17.44
N TYR A 135 -9.09 4.07 16.24
CA TYR A 135 -10.45 4.01 15.70
C TYR A 135 -11.03 2.61 15.83
N GLU A 136 -12.33 2.55 16.06
CA GLU A 136 -13.10 1.32 15.92
C GLU A 136 -13.42 1.09 14.44
N ILE A 137 -12.71 0.12 13.84
CA ILE A 137 -12.81 -0.19 12.42
C ILE A 137 -13.52 -1.52 12.22
N THR A 138 -14.67 -1.47 11.56
CA THR A 138 -15.51 -2.63 11.26
C THR A 138 -15.70 -2.77 9.75
N TRP A 139 -15.96 -3.99 9.29
CA TRP A 139 -16.42 -4.21 7.93
C TRP A 139 -17.66 -5.10 7.90
N SER A 140 -18.43 -4.99 6.83
CA SER A 140 -19.60 -5.82 6.59
C SER A 140 -19.75 -6.10 5.10
N ASP A 141 -20.26 -7.29 4.77
CA ASP A 141 -20.66 -7.63 3.40
C ASP A 141 -21.97 -6.97 2.95
N ASP A 142 -22.60 -6.24 3.87
CA ASP A 142 -23.92 -5.70 3.65
C ASP A 142 -23.92 -4.62 2.56
N LYS A 143 -24.93 -4.66 1.68
CA LYS A 143 -25.12 -3.70 0.59
C LYS A 143 -25.97 -2.49 0.99
N LYS A 144 -26.46 -2.41 2.23
CA LYS A 144 -27.53 -1.49 2.66
C LYS A 144 -27.10 -0.49 3.73
#